data_AF-A0A3A0D4H7-F1
#
_entry.id   AF-A0A3A0D4H7-F1
#
_cell.length_a   1.000
_cell.length_b   1.000
_cell.length_c   1.000
_cell.angle_alpha   90.00
_cell.angle_beta   90.00
_cell.angle_gamma   90.00
#
_symmetry.space_group_name_H-M   'P 1'
#
loop_
_entity.id
_entity.type
_entity.pdbx_description
1 polymer ?
#
loop_
_entity_poly.entity_id
_entity_poly.type
_entity_poly.pdbx_seq_one_letter_code
_entity_poly.pdbx_strand_id
1 'polypeptide(L)'
;MENFDELRALARRKRDAARKRVQAEYEITLRQIARLERSLGFDQVPGHRKMRQTIDTVIPVGRDFTADEVHAALETADPKRAWAKGTVDKYLLKLRKNGIIQRVRIGTAGKSAIYRRAEHPTRLPERRTLMQTVDDVLTGPMTLKEIVVAVLAAGFVTIRTPTDLGHQLTYKLRNGPFRFDGDRWEKN
;
A
#
# COMPACT_ATOMS: atom_id res chain seq x y z
N MET A 1 -48.59 36.89 -39.80
CA MET A 1 -47.73 37.04 -38.60
C MET A 1 -47.62 35.73 -37.79
N GLU A 2 -47.95 34.57 -38.38
CA GLU A 2 -48.13 33.28 -37.65
C GLU A 2 -46.90 32.36 -37.65
N ASN A 3 -45.84 32.68 -38.39
CA ASN A 3 -44.72 31.74 -38.64
C ASN A 3 -43.65 31.72 -37.52
N PHE A 4 -43.56 32.79 -36.71
CA PHE A 4 -42.52 32.91 -35.67
C PHE A 4 -42.83 32.13 -34.40
N ASP A 5 -44.11 32.01 -34.04
CA ASP A 5 -44.51 31.30 -32.83
C ASP A 5 -44.46 29.79 -33.01
N GLU A 6 -44.72 29.29 -34.22
CA GLU A 6 -44.49 27.89 -34.58
C GLU A 6 -43.01 27.51 -34.52
N LEU A 7 -42.11 28.36 -35.06
CA LEU A 7 -40.66 28.16 -34.97
C LEU A 7 -40.16 28.16 -33.52
N ARG A 8 -40.69 29.04 -32.65
CA ARG A 8 -40.39 29.04 -31.21
C ARG A 8 -40.89 27.77 -30.53
N ALA A 9 -42.09 27.30 -30.84
CA ALA A 9 -42.65 26.08 -30.28
C ALA A 9 -41.80 24.86 -30.66
N LEU A 10 -41.35 24.79 -31.91
CA LEU A 10 -40.51 23.71 -32.43
C LEU A 10 -39.11 23.73 -31.82
N ALA A 11 -38.51 24.92 -31.65
CA ALA A 11 -37.24 25.10 -30.94
C ALA A 11 -37.33 24.68 -29.47
N ARG A 12 -38.41 25.04 -28.77
CA ARG A 12 -38.66 24.61 -27.38
C ARG A 12 -38.77 23.09 -27.28
N ARG A 13 -39.56 22.45 -28.15
CA ARG A 13 -39.69 20.99 -28.20
C ARG A 13 -38.36 20.28 -28.45
N LYS A 14 -37.53 20.78 -29.37
CA LYS A 14 -36.19 20.23 -29.63
C LYS A 14 -35.27 20.37 -28.41
N ARG A 15 -35.27 21.54 -27.76
CA ARG A 15 -34.48 21.79 -26.56
C ARG A 15 -34.90 20.87 -25.41
N ASP A 16 -36.20 20.72 -25.19
CA ASP A 16 -36.73 19.89 -24.10
C ASP A 16 -36.50 18.40 -24.36
N ALA A 17 -36.57 17.95 -25.63
CA ALA A 17 -36.22 16.58 -26.00
C ALA A 17 -34.73 16.28 -25.79
N ALA A 18 -33.84 17.22 -26.14
CA ALA A 18 -32.40 17.10 -25.89
C ALA A 18 -32.11 17.05 -24.38
N ARG A 19 -32.76 17.91 -23.60
CA ARG A 19 -32.62 17.93 -22.13
C ARG A 19 -33.08 16.61 -21.51
N LYS A 20 -34.22 16.06 -21.95
CA LYS A 20 -34.71 14.75 -21.50
C LYS A 20 -33.75 13.60 -21.83
N ARG A 21 -33.13 13.61 -23.01
CA ARG A 21 -32.11 12.60 -23.37
C ARG A 21 -30.91 12.65 -22.44
N VAL A 22 -30.34 13.84 -22.23
CA VAL A 22 -29.19 14.01 -21.32
C VAL A 22 -29.54 13.59 -19.90
N GLN A 23 -30.75 13.91 -19.44
CA GLN A 23 -31.21 13.54 -18.10
C GLN A 23 -31.40 12.01 -17.96
N ALA A 24 -31.92 11.35 -18.98
CA ALA A 24 -32.03 9.89 -19.03
C ALA A 24 -30.64 9.21 -19.07
N GLU A 25 -29.70 9.73 -19.86
CA GLU A 25 -28.33 9.23 -19.91
C GLU A 25 -27.64 9.39 -18.55
N TYR A 26 -27.76 10.57 -17.93
CA TYR A 26 -27.22 10.83 -16.60
C TYR A 26 -27.79 9.89 -15.53
N GLU A 27 -29.10 9.63 -15.54
CA GLU A 27 -29.71 8.65 -14.63
C GLU A 27 -29.20 7.23 -14.86
N ILE A 28 -28.99 6.82 -16.12
CA ILE A 28 -28.42 5.51 -16.45
C ILE A 28 -26.98 5.41 -15.91
N THR A 29 -26.17 6.46 -16.10
CA THR A 29 -24.80 6.51 -15.58
C THR A 29 -24.79 6.46 -14.05
N LEU A 30 -25.67 7.20 -13.37
CA LEU A 30 -25.79 7.13 -11.91
C LEU A 30 -26.17 5.73 -11.42
N ARG A 31 -27.09 5.05 -12.11
CA ARG A 31 -27.44 3.65 -11.78
C ARG A 31 -26.28 2.69 -12.04
N GLN A 32 -25.49 2.90 -13.09
CA GLN A 32 -24.29 2.12 -13.36
C GLN A 32 -23.21 2.33 -12.30
N ILE A 33 -22.97 3.59 -11.89
CA ILE A 33 -22.06 3.93 -10.79
C ILE A 33 -22.53 3.23 -9.51
N ALA A 34 -23.79 3.38 -9.13
CA ALA A 34 -24.35 2.74 -7.94
C ALA A 34 -24.30 1.19 -8.00
N ARG A 35 -24.43 0.61 -9.19
CA ARG A 35 -24.26 -0.85 -9.40
C ARG A 35 -22.80 -1.26 -9.25
N LEU A 36 -21.87 -0.48 -9.81
CA LEU A 36 -20.43 -0.71 -9.68
C LEU A 36 -19.98 -0.57 -8.23
N GLU A 37 -20.43 0.46 -7.52
CA GLU A 37 -20.20 0.66 -6.08
C GLU A 37 -20.72 -0.53 -5.25
N ARG A 38 -21.93 -1.03 -5.55
CA ARG A 38 -22.45 -2.26 -4.93
C ARG A 38 -21.60 -3.48 -5.24
N SER A 39 -21.16 -3.65 -6.49
CA SER A 39 -20.33 -4.80 -6.91
C SER A 39 -18.93 -4.76 -6.29
N LEU A 40 -18.40 -3.56 -6.06
CA LEU A 40 -17.13 -3.31 -5.40
C LEU A 40 -17.25 -3.36 -3.86
N GLY A 41 -18.46 -3.57 -3.33
CA GLY A 41 -18.70 -3.82 -1.90
C GLY A 41 -18.80 -2.56 -1.04
N PHE A 42 -19.14 -1.40 -1.62
CA PHE A 42 -19.38 -0.16 -0.85
C PHE A 42 -20.71 -0.16 -0.10
N ASP A 43 -21.69 -0.95 -0.55
CA ASP A 43 -23.01 -1.05 0.06
C ASP A 43 -23.21 -2.43 0.69
N GLN A 44 -22.90 -2.59 1.99
CA GLN A 44 -23.46 -3.69 2.79
C GLN A 44 -23.73 -3.28 4.25
N VAL A 45 -25.03 -3.11 4.53
CA VAL A 45 -25.78 -3.34 5.78
C VAL A 45 -25.56 -2.33 6.94
N PRO A 46 -26.65 -1.69 7.45
CA PRO A 46 -26.63 -0.99 8.73
C PRO A 46 -26.56 -2.03 9.86
N GLY A 47 -25.43 -2.09 10.57
CA GLY A 47 -25.26 -2.95 11.74
C GLY A 47 -23.81 -3.16 12.15
N HIS A 48 -22.90 -3.29 11.18
CA HIS A 48 -21.46 -3.29 11.43
C HIS A 48 -20.78 -2.83 10.15
N ARG A 49 -20.19 -1.62 10.12
CA ARG A 49 -19.20 -1.32 9.07
C ARG A 49 -18.20 -2.47 9.06
N LYS A 50 -18.04 -3.11 7.90
CA LYS A 50 -17.05 -4.18 7.75
C LYS A 50 -15.71 -3.59 8.13
N MET A 51 -14.94 -4.30 8.97
CA MET A 51 -13.58 -3.92 9.44
C MET A 51 -12.76 -3.21 8.35
N ARG A 52 -12.86 -3.68 7.09
CA ARG A 52 -12.23 -3.09 5.91
C ARG A 52 -12.63 -1.63 5.65
N GLN A 53 -13.93 -1.34 5.58
CA GLN A 53 -14.46 0.00 5.35
C GLN A 53 -14.06 0.95 6.46
N THR A 54 -14.10 0.51 7.72
CA THR A 54 -13.65 1.35 8.85
C THR A 54 -12.16 1.63 8.78
N ILE A 55 -11.33 0.63 8.46
CA ILE A 55 -9.88 0.85 8.28
C ILE A 55 -9.61 1.83 7.14
N ASP A 56 -10.29 1.69 6.01
CA ASP A 56 -10.07 2.58 4.86
C ASP A 56 -10.43 4.04 5.17
N THR A 57 -11.41 4.27 6.07
CA THR A 57 -11.80 5.62 6.52
C THR A 57 -10.81 6.27 7.49
N VAL A 58 -10.04 5.48 8.25
CA VAL A 58 -9.10 6.02 9.24
C VAL A 58 -7.66 6.13 8.72
N ILE A 59 -7.34 5.51 7.58
CA ILE A 59 -5.99 5.61 7.00
C ILE A 59 -5.72 7.06 6.60
N PRO A 60 -4.68 7.72 7.18
CA PRO A 60 -4.36 9.10 6.86
C PRO A 60 -4.11 9.35 5.36
N VAL A 61 -4.59 10.50 4.89
CA VAL A 61 -4.39 10.99 3.52
C VAL A 61 -3.33 12.08 3.53
N GLY A 62 -2.43 12.09 2.54
CA GLY A 62 -1.39 13.11 2.40
C GLY A 62 -0.22 13.05 3.39
N ARG A 63 -0.24 12.15 4.39
CA ARG A 63 0.87 11.99 5.36
C ARG A 63 1.30 10.54 5.57
N ASP A 64 2.50 10.40 6.12
CA ASP A 64 3.01 9.12 6.63
C ASP A 64 2.27 8.69 7.89
N PHE A 65 2.13 7.38 8.05
CA PHE A 65 1.46 6.78 9.19
C PHE A 65 2.05 5.43 9.59
N THR A 66 1.79 5.02 10.83
CA THR A 66 2.18 3.75 11.43
C THR A 66 0.95 2.86 11.67
N ALA A 67 1.18 1.57 11.89
CA ALA A 67 0.10 0.66 12.26
C ALA A 67 -0.53 1.04 13.62
N ASP A 68 0.26 1.55 14.55
CA ASP A 68 -0.20 1.98 15.87
C ASP A 68 -1.11 3.22 15.76
N GLU A 69 -0.79 4.19 14.90
CA GLU A 69 -1.66 5.34 14.63
C GLU A 69 -3.00 4.91 14.02
N VAL A 70 -2.98 3.95 13.08
CA VAL A 70 -4.22 3.41 12.50
C VAL A 70 -5.06 2.71 13.57
N HIS A 71 -4.41 1.95 14.45
CA HIS A 71 -5.06 1.27 15.56
C HIS A 71 -5.72 2.25 16.54
N ALA A 72 -5.00 3.28 16.97
CA ALA A 72 -5.55 4.34 17.82
C ALA A 72 -6.71 5.10 17.16
N ALA A 73 -6.62 5.35 15.84
CA ALA A 73 -7.70 5.99 15.09
C ALA A 73 -8.95 5.10 14.99
N LEU A 74 -8.80 3.78 14.89
CA LEU A 74 -9.92 2.84 14.93
C LEU A 74 -10.61 2.81 16.29
N GLU A 75 -9.83 2.78 17.38
CA GLU A 75 -10.38 2.82 18.74
C GLU A 75 -11.12 4.12 19.01
N THR A 76 -10.64 5.24 18.46
CA THR A 76 -11.33 6.54 18.55
C THR A 76 -12.62 6.56 17.72
N ALA A 77 -12.62 5.95 16.54
CA ALA A 77 -13.77 5.94 15.63
C ALA A 77 -14.89 5.00 16.08
N ASP A 78 -14.56 3.88 16.74
CA ASP A 78 -15.53 2.92 17.29
C ASP A 78 -14.99 2.34 18.61
N PRO A 79 -15.17 3.08 19.73
CA PRO A 79 -14.66 2.66 21.05
C PRO A 79 -15.33 1.41 21.61
N LYS A 80 -16.51 1.05 21.10
CA LYS A 80 -17.28 -0.12 21.57
C LYS A 80 -16.74 -1.43 21.02
N ARG A 81 -15.87 -1.38 20.00
CA ARG A 81 -15.35 -2.54 19.31
C ARG A 81 -13.89 -2.79 19.69
N ALA A 82 -13.57 -4.04 20.01
CA ALA A 82 -12.19 -4.46 20.18
C ALA A 82 -11.50 -4.63 18.81
N TRP A 83 -10.45 -3.86 18.57
CA TRP A 83 -9.65 -3.95 17.34
C TRP A 83 -8.39 -4.79 17.60
N ALA A 84 -8.39 -6.06 17.20
CA ALA A 84 -7.21 -6.90 17.37
C ALA A 84 -6.05 -6.41 16.48
N LYS A 85 -4.91 -6.08 17.09
CA LYS A 85 -3.71 -5.54 16.40
C LYS A 85 -3.27 -6.41 15.22
N GLY A 86 -3.20 -7.72 15.41
CA GLY A 86 -2.84 -8.66 14.33
C GLY A 86 -3.80 -8.67 13.14
N THR A 87 -5.07 -8.31 13.33
CA THR A 87 -6.05 -8.18 12.24
C THR A 87 -5.81 -6.90 11.44
N VAL A 88 -5.51 -5.79 12.13
CA VAL A 88 -5.15 -4.52 11.50
C VAL A 88 -3.86 -4.70 10.68
N ASP A 89 -2.84 -5.34 11.24
CA ASP A 89 -1.58 -5.62 10.54
C ASP A 89 -1.77 -6.49 9.29
N LYS A 90 -2.58 -7.55 9.38
CA LYS A 90 -2.93 -8.40 8.22
C LYS A 90 -3.64 -7.60 7.13
N TYR A 91 -4.52 -6.67 7.51
CA TYR A 91 -5.22 -5.84 6.55
C TYR A 91 -4.28 -4.80 5.90
N LEU A 92 -3.42 -4.14 6.66
CA LEU A 92 -2.39 -3.24 6.12
C LEU A 92 -1.44 -3.98 5.15
N LEU A 93 -1.08 -5.23 5.47
CA LEU A 93 -0.31 -6.07 4.55
C LEU A 93 -1.07 -6.33 3.24
N LYS A 94 -2.38 -6.56 3.29
CA LYS A 94 -3.22 -6.75 2.11
C LYS A 94 -3.29 -5.47 1.27
N LEU A 95 -3.53 -4.32 1.89
CA LEU A 95 -3.54 -3.02 1.21
C LEU A 95 -2.20 -2.74 0.52
N ARG A 96 -1.08 -3.10 1.17
CA ARG A 96 0.25 -3.00 0.58
C ARG A 96 0.42 -3.92 -0.62
N LYS A 97 0.00 -5.19 -0.53
CA LYS A 97 0.08 -6.15 -1.65
C LYS A 97 -0.76 -5.69 -2.85
N ASN A 98 -1.89 -5.04 -2.59
CA ASN A 98 -2.77 -4.49 -3.63
C ASN A 98 -2.28 -3.14 -4.18
N GLY A 99 -1.15 -2.61 -3.71
CA GLY A 99 -0.60 -1.35 -4.19
C GLY A 99 -1.36 -0.09 -3.72
N ILE A 100 -2.28 -0.20 -2.76
CA ILE A 100 -3.05 0.94 -2.23
C ILE A 100 -2.19 1.78 -1.29
N ILE A 101 -1.33 1.11 -0.50
CA ILE A 101 -0.35 1.76 0.37
C ILE A 101 1.05 1.26 0.04
N GLN A 102 2.03 2.12 0.23
CA GLN A 102 3.44 1.81 0.08
C GLN A 102 4.12 1.88 1.44
N ARG A 103 5.07 0.97 1.66
CA ARG A 103 5.87 0.96 2.88
C ARG A 103 7.10 1.84 2.68
N VAL A 104 7.09 3.00 3.31
CA VAL A 104 8.18 3.98 3.32
C VAL A 104 9.37 3.45 4.12
N ARG A 105 9.11 3.00 5.35
CA ARG A 105 10.15 2.48 6.26
C ARG A 105 9.80 1.07 6.73
N ILE A 106 10.79 0.18 6.71
CA ILE A 106 10.69 -1.14 7.33
C ILE A 106 10.70 -0.95 8.86
N GLY A 107 9.83 -1.64 9.58
CA GLY A 107 9.91 -1.64 11.04
C GLY A 107 11.19 -2.34 11.48
N THR A 108 11.84 -1.88 12.54
CA THR A 108 13.00 -2.55 13.14
C THR A 108 12.69 -2.82 14.61
N ALA A 109 13.57 -3.52 15.33
CA ALA A 109 13.44 -3.64 16.78
C ALA A 109 13.22 -2.23 17.40
N GLY A 110 12.11 -2.06 18.13
CA GLY A 110 11.72 -0.80 18.76
C GLY A 110 11.21 0.33 17.84
N LYS A 111 11.12 0.13 16.52
CA LYS A 111 10.60 1.16 15.58
C LYS A 111 9.53 0.58 14.68
N SER A 112 8.32 1.14 14.74
CA SER A 112 7.21 0.73 13.87
C SER A 112 7.48 1.01 12.39
N ALA A 113 6.91 0.18 11.52
CA ALA A 113 6.93 0.40 10.08
C ALA A 113 6.14 1.66 9.73
N ILE A 114 6.61 2.40 8.71
CA ILE A 114 5.94 3.61 8.21
C ILE A 114 5.37 3.32 6.83
N TYR A 115 4.12 3.72 6.63
CA TYR A 115 3.33 3.55 5.44
C TYR A 115 2.83 4.90 4.92
N ARG A 116 2.53 4.94 3.62
CA ARG A 116 1.90 6.08 2.92
C ARG A 116 0.93 5.55 1.87
N ARG A 117 -0.12 6.29 1.53
CA ARG A 117 -0.97 5.96 0.38
C ARG A 117 -0.19 6.08 -0.93
N ALA A 118 -0.42 5.15 -1.86
CA ALA A 118 0.31 5.10 -3.13
C ALA A 118 0.01 6.28 -4.07
N GLU A 119 -1.16 6.91 -3.92
CA GLU A 119 -1.59 8.10 -4.66
C GLU A 119 -0.69 9.33 -4.42
N HIS A 120 0.12 9.31 -3.36
CA HIS A 120 1.10 10.35 -3.06
C HIS A 120 2.52 9.77 -3.12
N PRO A 121 3.04 9.48 -4.33
CA PRO A 121 4.35 8.88 -4.47
C PRO A 121 5.43 9.85 -4.00
N THR A 122 6.10 9.50 -2.91
CA THR A 122 7.41 10.07 -2.56
C THR A 122 8.48 9.31 -3.33
N ARG A 123 9.60 9.96 -3.69
CA ARG A 123 10.82 9.26 -4.08
C ARG A 123 11.26 8.38 -2.90
N LEU A 124 10.85 7.13 -2.91
CA LEU A 124 11.39 6.14 -1.99
C LEU A 124 12.84 5.88 -2.38
N PRO A 125 13.77 5.79 -1.42
CA PRO A 125 15.12 5.35 -1.72
C PRO A 125 15.05 3.97 -2.37
N GLU A 126 15.80 3.80 -3.46
CA GLU A 126 15.82 2.57 -4.22
C GLU A 126 16.16 1.40 -3.28
N ARG A 127 15.24 0.45 -3.15
CA ARG A 127 15.43 -0.66 -2.21
C ARG A 127 16.46 -1.61 -2.78
N ARG A 128 17.71 -1.48 -2.31
CA ARG A 128 18.74 -2.49 -2.54
C ARG A 128 18.31 -3.80 -1.90
N THR A 129 18.44 -4.87 -2.66
CA THR A 129 18.26 -6.21 -2.14
C THR A 129 19.42 -6.57 -1.21
N LEU A 130 19.21 -7.56 -0.33
CA LEU A 130 20.27 -8.07 0.53
C LEU A 130 21.50 -8.49 -0.30
N MET A 131 21.28 -9.16 -1.45
CA MET A 131 22.38 -9.62 -2.29
C MET A 131 23.13 -8.51 -3.02
N GLN A 132 22.42 -7.48 -3.49
CA GLN A 132 23.08 -6.28 -4.03
C GLN A 132 23.95 -5.61 -2.96
N THR A 133 23.44 -5.51 -1.72
CA THR A 133 24.20 -4.91 -0.63
C THR A 133 25.42 -5.78 -0.27
N VAL A 134 25.26 -7.11 -0.25
CA VAL A 134 26.37 -8.05 -0.02
C VAL A 134 27.43 -7.92 -1.12
N ASP A 135 27.01 -7.82 -2.37
CA ASP A 135 27.92 -7.63 -3.50
C ASP A 135 28.69 -6.31 -3.40
N ASP A 136 28.02 -5.21 -2.97
CA ASP A 136 28.68 -3.92 -2.75
C ASP A 136 29.73 -3.97 -1.63
N VAL A 137 29.47 -4.69 -0.53
CA VAL A 137 30.34 -4.67 0.67
C VAL A 137 31.43 -5.73 0.67
N LEU A 138 31.26 -6.82 -0.08
CA LEU A 138 32.22 -7.93 -0.11
C LEU A 138 33.38 -7.62 -1.06
N THR A 139 34.33 -6.80 -0.61
CA THR A 139 35.50 -6.39 -1.41
C THR A 139 36.68 -7.37 -1.36
N GLY A 140 36.59 -8.43 -0.55
CA GLY A 140 37.61 -9.47 -0.39
C GLY A 140 37.12 -10.60 0.52
N PRO A 141 37.97 -11.59 0.87
CA PRO A 141 37.59 -12.70 1.72
C PRO A 141 37.17 -12.22 3.13
N MET A 142 35.89 -12.39 3.47
CA MET A 142 35.31 -11.97 4.75
C MET A 142 34.61 -13.13 5.46
N THR A 143 34.69 -13.17 6.78
CA THR A 143 33.89 -14.08 7.60
C THR A 143 32.41 -13.68 7.58
N LEU A 144 31.52 -14.62 7.90
CA LEU A 144 30.08 -14.35 7.96
C LEU A 144 29.73 -13.19 8.92
N LYS A 145 30.43 -13.08 10.05
CA LYS A 145 30.21 -12.02 11.03
C LYS A 145 30.58 -10.65 10.47
N GLU A 146 31.70 -10.55 9.76
CA GLU A 146 32.15 -9.31 9.10
C GLU A 146 31.16 -8.88 8.02
N ILE A 147 30.62 -9.82 7.24
CA ILE A 147 29.61 -9.53 6.22
C ILE A 147 28.33 -8.99 6.86
N VAL A 148 27.85 -9.60 7.95
CA VAL A 148 26.67 -9.10 8.69
C VAL A 148 26.89 -7.66 9.15
N VAL A 149 28.06 -7.36 9.75
CA VAL A 149 28.40 -6.02 10.22
C VAL A 149 28.49 -5.04 9.05
N ALA A 150 29.16 -5.41 7.97
CA ALA A 150 29.32 -4.57 6.79
C ALA A 150 27.99 -4.26 6.09
N VAL A 151 27.11 -5.25 5.96
CA VAL A 151 25.74 -5.07 5.40
C VAL A 151 24.92 -4.10 6.24
N LEU A 152 24.99 -4.21 7.57
CA LEU A 152 24.29 -3.28 8.46
C LEU A 152 24.89 -1.87 8.42
N ALA A 153 26.23 -1.77 8.37
CA ALA A 153 26.96 -0.50 8.25
C ALA A 153 26.68 0.20 6.91
N ALA A 154 26.46 -0.55 5.83
CA ALA A 154 26.03 -0.04 4.53
C ALA A 154 24.58 0.47 4.52
N GLY A 155 23.87 0.39 5.65
CA GLY A 155 22.52 0.92 5.80
C GLY A 155 21.41 -0.06 5.39
N PHE A 156 21.70 -1.36 5.29
CA PHE A 156 20.66 -2.35 5.02
C PHE A 156 19.67 -2.46 6.19
N VAL A 157 18.40 -2.18 5.92
CA VAL A 157 17.34 -2.22 6.95
C VAL A 157 16.65 -3.58 6.96
N THR A 158 16.69 -4.28 8.10
CA THR A 158 16.03 -5.57 8.30
C THR A 158 15.23 -5.64 9.61
N ILE A 159 14.21 -6.50 9.65
CA ILE A 159 13.47 -6.86 10.87
C ILE A 159 14.17 -7.97 11.68
N ARG A 160 15.17 -8.62 11.08
CA ARG A 160 15.83 -9.81 11.65
C ARG A 160 16.88 -9.40 12.66
N THR A 161 17.09 -10.25 13.67
CA THR A 161 18.26 -10.13 14.54
C THR A 161 19.55 -10.34 13.73
N PRO A 162 20.72 -9.83 14.18
CA PRO A 162 21.99 -10.10 13.51
C PRO A 162 22.26 -11.60 13.29
N THR A 163 21.87 -12.44 14.25
CA THR A 163 22.00 -13.90 14.17
C THR A 163 21.13 -14.49 13.06
N ASP A 164 19.85 -14.11 13.01
CA ASP A 164 18.92 -14.59 11.96
C ASP A 164 19.29 -14.07 10.57
N LEU A 165 19.86 -12.86 10.50
CA LEU A 165 20.42 -12.30 9.29
C LEU A 165 21.63 -13.14 8.83
N GLY A 166 22.51 -13.53 9.76
CA GLY A 166 23.63 -14.44 9.50
C GLY A 166 23.17 -15.77 8.90
N HIS A 167 22.17 -16.44 9.48
CA HIS A 167 21.60 -17.67 8.92
C HIS A 167 21.05 -17.48 7.50
N GLN A 168 20.36 -16.37 7.25
CA GLN A 168 19.87 -16.03 5.92
C GLN A 168 21.00 -15.80 4.93
N LEU A 169 22.04 -15.08 5.34
CA LEU A 169 23.21 -14.80 4.52
C LEU A 169 23.94 -16.08 4.16
N THR A 170 24.17 -16.99 5.11
CA THR A 170 24.77 -18.30 4.81
C THR A 170 24.00 -19.05 3.72
N TYR A 171 22.68 -19.12 3.83
CA TYR A 171 21.86 -19.76 2.81
C TYR A 171 21.99 -19.06 1.45
N LYS A 172 22.01 -17.73 1.42
CA LYS A 172 22.09 -16.97 0.17
C LYS A 172 23.47 -16.99 -0.48
N LEU A 173 24.53 -16.93 0.31
CA LEU A 173 25.92 -17.01 -0.16
C LEU A 173 26.20 -18.38 -0.77
N ARG A 174 25.76 -19.47 -0.12
CA ARG A 174 25.87 -20.84 -0.66
C ARG A 174 25.18 -21.04 -2.00
N ASN A 175 24.07 -20.34 -2.24
CA ASN A 175 23.27 -20.46 -3.46
C ASN A 175 23.54 -19.30 -4.44
N GLY A 176 24.57 -18.48 -4.18
CA GLY A 176 24.91 -17.31 -4.99
C GLY A 176 26.26 -17.48 -5.69
N PRO A 177 26.74 -16.43 -6.37
CA PRO A 177 28.04 -16.42 -7.06
C PRO A 177 29.22 -16.23 -6.09
N PHE A 178 29.20 -16.88 -4.93
CA PHE A 178 30.22 -16.73 -3.88
C PHE A 178 30.87 -18.07 -3.55
N ARG A 179 32.16 -18.03 -3.24
CA ARG A 179 32.93 -19.19 -2.80
C ARG A 179 33.14 -19.14 -1.29
N PHE A 180 33.13 -20.31 -0.67
CA PHE A 180 33.53 -20.49 0.72
C PHE A 180 34.91 -21.15 0.74
N ASP A 181 35.91 -20.43 1.26
CA ASP A 181 37.29 -20.90 1.38
C ASP A 181 37.75 -20.83 2.84
N GLY A 182 38.07 -21.99 3.42
CA GLY A 182 38.36 -22.17 4.85
C GLY A 182 37.18 -21.77 5.75
N ASP A 183 37.16 -20.50 6.15
CA ASP A 183 36.18 -19.87 7.03
C ASP A 183 35.63 -18.53 6.46
N ARG A 184 36.04 -18.17 5.24
CA ARG A 184 35.74 -16.89 4.61
C ARG A 184 34.93 -17.07 3.33
N TRP A 185 34.14 -16.06 3.04
CA TRP A 185 33.39 -15.92 1.81
C TRP A 185 34.06 -14.91 0.90
N GLU A 186 34.11 -15.22 -0.37
CA GLU A 186 34.64 -14.35 -1.41
C GLU A 186 33.77 -14.41 -2.67
N LYS A 187 33.93 -13.42 -3.55
CA LYS A 187 33.30 -13.45 -4.87
C LYS A 187 34.03 -14.47 -5.75
N ASN A 188 33.27 -15.22 -6.54
CA ASN A 188 33.85 -15.96 -7.66
C ASN A 188 34.38 -15.01 -8.74
#